data_AF-A0A3C1LBZ4-F1
#
_entry.id   AF-A0A3C1LBZ4-F1
#
_cell.length_a   1.000
_cell.length_b   1.000
_cell.length_c   1.000
_cell.angle_alpha   90.00
_cell.angle_beta   90.00
_cell.angle_gamma   90.00
#
_symmetry.space_group_name_H-M   'P 1'
#
loop_
_entity.id
_entity.type
_entity.pdbx_description
1 polymer ?
#
loop_
_entity_poly.entity_id
_entity_poly.type
_entity_poly.pdbx_seq_one_letter_code
_entity_poly.pdbx_strand_id
1 'polypeptide(L)'
;MGHNDGAFVLNGNNATPLINNTGYWIFIPLAQQGNIVAGNYNGLQLLSFNNGKLSNSTPIDGFAESSRFVAVDADKDIWVSHPYHGVFLLTVKDNYRIQKLGTNQGLPSNLGNHIYLIRGEVVVATTAGVYIYRKDEQQFKPHPLYQSLLGKSNIRYLKEDGDGNIWLVQDKSLGVIDMSDAKGKLIFFPELANKILSGFEHVYPKDESNIFVAADKGFFHINYKKYKSQVTTPKVVISSVHVVSDTDSILFGGYTYVNDAAPIQLRRNNFSVLRFAYAAPVYAYAQSLMYSYRLQGFDDQWSSWDKRTEKEFTNLPAGKYTFEVKVKNNLGIESAVASYSFTVLPPWYASVVARIIYALLFMGILYAWYLWQERKLQQQQQQHEADQQRIQYIHELERKKDAAEIIELQNQKLEAEIGFKNAELAANAMHLVKKAELLTNIKTELLQVMKGVDNEKTVEALRKLMKNVSDDEHIDKEWESFTKHFDQVHSNFSVVLKEKHPTLTSNELKLCAYLRMNLSTKEIAQLLNISVRGVEISRYRLRKKLQLSTEVSLFDYLSGV
;
A
#
# COMPACT_ATOMS: atom_id res chain seq x y z
N MET A 1 -25.28 50.55 -66.90
CA MET A 1 -25.69 50.38 -65.49
C MET A 1 -27.00 49.59 -65.45
N GLY A 2 -27.11 48.62 -64.56
CA GLY A 2 -28.37 47.91 -64.31
C GLY A 2 -29.14 48.58 -63.18
N HIS A 3 -30.46 48.62 -63.30
CA HIS A 3 -31.37 49.18 -62.30
C HIS A 3 -32.66 48.36 -62.30
N ASN A 4 -33.47 48.49 -61.24
CA ASN A 4 -34.81 47.88 -61.17
C ASN A 4 -35.71 48.33 -62.33
N ASP A 5 -35.53 49.57 -62.79
CA ASP A 5 -36.33 50.17 -63.85
C ASP A 5 -35.80 49.90 -65.26
N GLY A 6 -34.64 49.23 -65.40
CA GLY A 6 -34.04 49.04 -66.71
C GLY A 6 -32.52 48.98 -66.80
N ALA A 7 -32.05 48.92 -68.03
CA ALA A 7 -30.66 49.13 -68.41
C ALA A 7 -30.47 50.60 -68.79
N PHE A 8 -29.39 51.22 -68.29
CA PHE A 8 -29.08 52.63 -68.50
C PHE A 8 -27.67 52.80 -69.06
N VAL A 9 -27.49 53.72 -70.00
CA VAL A 9 -26.19 54.21 -70.46
C VAL A 9 -25.75 55.36 -69.57
N LEU A 10 -24.54 55.26 -69.01
CA LEU A 10 -23.94 56.31 -68.21
C LEU A 10 -23.01 57.16 -69.09
N ASN A 11 -23.25 58.46 -69.14
CA ASN A 11 -22.42 59.46 -69.80
C ASN A 11 -22.05 60.55 -68.80
N GLY A 12 -20.87 60.43 -68.19
CA GLY A 12 -20.48 61.28 -67.06
C GLY A 12 -21.45 61.09 -65.89
N ASN A 13 -22.12 62.17 -65.49
CA ASN A 13 -23.09 62.17 -64.38
C ASN A 13 -24.53 61.91 -64.83
N ASN A 14 -24.78 61.69 -66.12
CA ASN A 14 -26.11 61.45 -66.66
C ASN A 14 -26.35 59.96 -66.93
N ALA A 15 -27.47 59.44 -66.43
CA ALA A 15 -27.97 58.12 -66.76
C ALA A 15 -29.15 58.24 -67.73
N THR A 16 -29.00 57.66 -68.93
CA THR A 16 -30.06 57.65 -69.95
C THR A 16 -30.61 56.24 -70.10
N PRO A 17 -31.94 56.03 -70.06
CA PRO A 17 -32.52 54.71 -70.20
C PRO A 17 -32.24 54.16 -71.61
N LEU A 18 -31.75 52.92 -71.67
CA LEU A 18 -31.57 52.15 -72.90
C LEU A 18 -32.75 51.20 -73.11
N ILE A 19 -33.13 50.49 -72.04
CA ILE A 19 -34.22 49.52 -72.03
C ILE A 19 -34.93 49.65 -70.68
N ASN A 20 -36.25 49.77 -70.68
CA ASN A 20 -37.06 50.02 -69.47
C ASN A 20 -38.20 49.01 -69.27
N ASN A 21 -38.00 47.76 -69.71
CA ASN A 21 -39.03 46.71 -69.65
C ASN A 21 -38.91 45.78 -68.43
N THR A 22 -37.75 45.70 -67.78
CA THR A 22 -37.48 44.84 -66.63
C THR A 22 -36.21 45.31 -65.90
N GLY A 23 -35.96 44.76 -64.71
CA GLY A 23 -34.74 45.04 -63.95
C GLY A 23 -33.53 44.25 -64.47
N TYR A 24 -32.35 44.87 -64.48
CA TYR A 24 -31.10 44.26 -64.94
C TYR A 24 -30.09 44.07 -63.81
N TRP A 25 -29.51 42.88 -63.74
CA TRP A 25 -28.51 42.51 -62.74
C TRP A 25 -27.07 42.76 -63.21
N ILE A 26 -26.75 42.31 -64.43
CA ILE A 26 -25.36 42.22 -64.89
C ILE A 26 -25.25 42.35 -66.42
N PHE A 27 -24.10 42.86 -66.88
CA PHE A 27 -23.74 42.97 -68.29
C PHE A 27 -22.34 42.40 -68.48
N ILE A 28 -22.18 41.43 -69.37
CA ILE A 28 -20.91 40.74 -69.65
C ILE A 28 -20.56 40.92 -71.12
N PRO A 29 -19.53 41.71 -71.46
CA PRO A 29 -19.09 41.86 -72.85
C PRO A 29 -18.43 40.57 -73.35
N LEU A 30 -18.82 40.10 -74.54
CA LEU A 30 -18.19 38.93 -75.19
C LEU A 30 -16.96 39.32 -76.03
N ALA A 31 -16.82 40.60 -76.38
CA ALA A 31 -15.72 41.17 -77.15
C ALA A 31 -15.66 42.70 -76.91
N GLN A 32 -14.55 43.34 -77.30
CA GLN A 32 -14.42 44.81 -77.22
C GLN A 32 -15.45 45.55 -78.10
N GLN A 33 -15.78 44.98 -79.25
CA GLN A 33 -16.94 45.34 -80.07
C GLN A 33 -17.71 44.06 -80.36
N GLY A 34 -19.03 44.10 -80.25
CA GLY A 34 -19.90 42.94 -80.45
C GLY A 34 -20.93 42.77 -79.35
N ASN A 35 -21.33 41.52 -79.10
CA ASN A 35 -22.46 41.22 -78.23
C ASN A 35 -22.09 41.31 -76.73
N ILE A 36 -23.06 41.75 -75.94
CA ILE A 36 -23.03 41.78 -74.49
C ILE A 36 -24.16 40.88 -73.99
N VAL A 37 -23.83 39.93 -73.12
CA VAL A 37 -24.81 39.12 -72.40
C VAL A 37 -25.31 39.94 -71.23
N ALA A 38 -26.61 40.25 -71.22
CA ALA A 38 -27.28 40.98 -70.16
C ALA A 38 -28.20 40.03 -69.38
N GLY A 39 -27.91 39.87 -68.09
CA GLY A 39 -28.75 39.12 -67.17
C GLY A 39 -29.78 40.02 -66.51
N ASN A 40 -31.05 39.64 -66.58
CA ASN A 40 -32.17 40.43 -66.09
C ASN A 40 -33.14 39.58 -65.24
N TYR A 41 -34.23 40.17 -64.74
CA TYR A 41 -35.16 39.50 -63.82
C TYR A 41 -35.95 38.36 -64.48
N ASN A 42 -36.02 38.37 -65.81
CA ASN A 42 -36.84 37.47 -66.62
C ASN A 42 -36.02 36.52 -67.50
N GLY A 43 -34.69 36.51 -67.43
CA GLY A 43 -33.85 35.73 -68.34
C GLY A 43 -32.55 36.41 -68.75
N LEU A 44 -32.06 36.00 -69.92
CA LEU A 44 -30.91 36.56 -70.59
C LEU A 44 -31.34 37.35 -71.84
N GLN A 45 -30.57 38.39 -72.16
CA GLN A 45 -30.67 39.14 -73.40
C GLN A 45 -29.29 39.38 -74.00
N LEU A 46 -29.25 39.47 -75.33
CA LEU A 46 -28.07 39.90 -76.07
C LEU A 46 -28.27 41.35 -76.53
N LEU A 47 -27.33 42.20 -76.14
CA LEU A 47 -27.21 43.57 -76.60
C LEU A 47 -26.06 43.67 -77.58
N SER A 48 -26.19 44.43 -78.67
CA SER A 48 -25.07 44.68 -79.57
C SER A 48 -24.40 46.01 -79.22
N PHE A 49 -23.07 45.97 -79.06
CA PHE A 49 -22.24 47.14 -78.83
C PHE A 49 -21.30 47.38 -80.01
N ASN A 50 -21.62 48.40 -80.81
CA ASN A 50 -20.88 48.76 -82.02
C ASN A 50 -20.61 50.26 -82.04
N ASN A 51 -19.37 50.66 -82.40
CA ASN A 51 -18.97 52.07 -82.52
C ASN A 51 -19.34 52.95 -81.31
N GLY A 52 -19.17 52.41 -80.10
CA GLY A 52 -19.47 53.14 -78.86
C GLY A 52 -20.96 53.28 -78.54
N LYS A 53 -21.85 52.63 -79.29
CA LYS A 53 -23.31 52.66 -79.08
C LYS A 53 -23.86 51.27 -78.78
N LEU A 54 -24.74 51.21 -77.80
CA LEU A 54 -25.57 50.05 -77.53
C LEU A 54 -26.81 50.10 -78.43
N SER A 55 -27.10 49.00 -79.09
CA SER A 55 -28.23 48.84 -80.01
C SER A 55 -28.74 47.41 -79.94
N ASN A 56 -30.02 47.21 -80.29
CA ASN A 56 -30.70 45.91 -80.31
C ASN A 56 -30.73 45.23 -78.94
N SER A 57 -31.89 44.67 -78.60
CA SER A 57 -32.02 43.77 -77.46
C SER A 57 -32.85 42.59 -77.89
N THR A 58 -32.23 41.41 -77.89
CA THR A 58 -32.85 40.15 -78.28
C THR A 58 -32.80 39.20 -77.09
N PRO A 59 -33.95 38.72 -76.58
CA PRO A 59 -33.99 37.64 -75.61
C PRO A 59 -33.28 36.39 -76.14
N ILE A 60 -32.66 35.64 -75.24
CA ILE A 60 -32.22 34.28 -75.55
C ILE A 60 -33.43 33.35 -75.40
N ASP A 61 -33.93 32.85 -76.53
CA ASP A 61 -35.11 32.00 -76.56
C ASP A 61 -34.92 30.73 -75.70
N GLY A 62 -35.98 30.35 -75.00
CA GLY A 62 -36.00 29.16 -74.14
C GLY A 62 -35.40 29.34 -72.74
N PHE A 63 -34.90 30.53 -72.38
CA PHE A 63 -34.33 30.79 -71.06
C PHE A 63 -35.01 31.97 -70.32
N ALA A 64 -35.89 31.65 -69.37
CA ALA A 64 -36.72 32.62 -68.66
C ALA A 64 -36.37 32.75 -67.15
N GLU A 65 -35.17 32.32 -66.74
CA GLU A 65 -34.75 32.31 -65.34
C GLU A 65 -34.04 33.62 -64.95
N SER A 66 -34.35 34.17 -63.77
CA SER A 66 -33.70 35.37 -63.27
C SER A 66 -32.17 35.20 -63.25
N SER A 67 -31.48 36.00 -64.05
CA SER A 67 -30.08 35.79 -64.42
C SER A 67 -29.18 36.75 -63.68
N ARG A 68 -29.10 36.60 -62.36
CA ARG A 68 -28.25 37.45 -61.51
C ARG A 68 -26.78 37.03 -61.55
N PHE A 69 -26.53 35.73 -61.49
CA PHE A 69 -25.19 35.16 -61.53
C PHE A 69 -24.96 34.59 -62.92
N VAL A 70 -24.18 35.32 -63.71
CA VAL A 70 -23.83 34.96 -65.07
C VAL A 70 -22.31 34.96 -65.19
N ALA A 71 -21.76 33.96 -65.86
CA ALA A 71 -20.37 33.92 -66.29
C ALA A 71 -20.29 33.46 -67.74
N VAL A 72 -19.22 33.83 -68.43
CA VAL A 72 -18.94 33.37 -69.78
C VAL A 72 -17.54 32.79 -69.77
N ASP A 73 -17.40 31.55 -70.26
CA ASP A 73 -16.10 30.88 -70.32
C ASP A 73 -15.32 31.21 -71.60
N ALA A 74 -14.12 30.65 -71.74
CA ALA A 74 -13.25 30.88 -72.89
C ALA A 74 -13.85 30.42 -74.23
N ASP A 75 -14.75 29.43 -74.20
CA ASP A 75 -15.44 28.91 -75.39
C ASP A 75 -16.67 29.77 -75.75
N LYS A 76 -16.93 30.84 -74.98
CA LYS A 76 -18.12 31.70 -75.07
C LYS A 76 -19.42 30.99 -74.68
N ASP A 77 -19.34 29.88 -73.94
CA ASP A 77 -20.53 29.30 -73.33
C ASP A 77 -20.99 30.19 -72.18
N ILE A 78 -22.31 30.37 -72.07
CA ILE A 78 -22.93 31.20 -71.04
C ILE A 78 -23.38 30.30 -69.89
N TRP A 79 -22.87 30.60 -68.71
CA TRP A 79 -23.20 29.92 -67.47
C TRP A 79 -24.13 30.81 -66.65
N VAL A 80 -25.25 30.26 -66.18
CA VAL A 80 -26.19 30.96 -65.30
C VAL A 80 -26.47 30.10 -64.09
N SER A 81 -26.46 30.70 -62.89
CA SER A 81 -27.00 30.04 -61.70
C SER A 81 -28.13 30.84 -61.08
N HIS A 82 -29.18 30.13 -60.69
CA HIS A 82 -30.19 30.65 -59.79
C HIS A 82 -30.10 29.88 -58.46
N PRO A 83 -29.94 30.55 -57.31
CA PRO A 83 -29.72 29.88 -56.02
C PRO A 83 -30.80 28.84 -55.66
N TYR A 84 -32.01 28.97 -56.20
CA TYR A 84 -33.11 28.05 -55.94
C TYR A 84 -33.51 27.18 -57.13
N HIS A 85 -33.09 27.51 -58.36
CA HIS A 85 -33.54 26.79 -59.57
C HIS A 85 -32.44 25.98 -60.24
N GLY A 86 -31.17 26.18 -59.86
CA GLY A 86 -30.05 25.34 -60.27
C GLY A 86 -29.02 26.07 -61.13
N VAL A 87 -28.11 25.29 -61.74
CA VAL A 87 -27.05 25.76 -62.64
C VAL A 87 -27.43 25.41 -64.07
N PHE A 88 -27.22 26.34 -64.99
CA PHE A 88 -27.56 26.20 -66.41
C PHE A 88 -26.34 26.54 -67.27
N LEU A 89 -26.08 25.68 -68.25
CA LEU A 89 -25.08 25.85 -69.29
C LEU A 89 -25.78 26.10 -70.62
N LEU A 90 -25.46 27.22 -71.27
CA LEU A 90 -25.96 27.60 -72.57
C LEU A 90 -24.80 27.59 -73.57
N THR A 91 -24.79 26.61 -74.46
CA THR A 91 -23.76 26.46 -75.49
C THR A 91 -24.24 27.02 -76.82
N VAL A 92 -23.39 27.81 -77.48
CA VAL A 92 -23.69 28.40 -78.79
C VAL A 92 -23.56 27.33 -79.88
N LYS A 93 -24.67 27.06 -80.58
CA LYS A 93 -24.69 26.36 -81.88
C LYS A 93 -25.36 27.27 -82.90
N ASP A 94 -26.38 26.78 -83.63
CA ASP A 94 -27.26 27.63 -84.46
C ASP A 94 -28.26 28.42 -83.60
N ASN A 95 -28.70 27.81 -82.48
CA ASN A 95 -29.44 28.40 -81.37
C ASN A 95 -28.77 27.99 -80.05
N TYR A 96 -29.10 28.66 -78.94
CA TYR A 96 -28.58 28.28 -77.62
C TYR A 96 -29.15 26.92 -77.18
N ARG A 97 -28.26 25.93 -76.99
CA ARG A 97 -28.64 24.68 -76.31
C ARG A 97 -28.52 24.88 -74.81
N ILE A 98 -29.63 24.74 -74.09
CA ILE A 98 -29.71 24.93 -72.65
C ILE A 98 -29.65 23.57 -71.94
N GLN A 99 -28.72 23.42 -71.01
CA GLN A 99 -28.59 22.24 -70.16
C GLN A 99 -28.66 22.64 -68.70
N LYS A 100 -29.59 22.05 -67.94
CA LYS A 100 -29.63 22.16 -66.49
C LYS A 100 -28.67 21.15 -65.86
N LEU A 101 -27.79 21.63 -65.00
CA LEU A 101 -26.77 20.86 -64.31
C LEU A 101 -27.05 20.86 -62.79
N GLY A 102 -26.82 19.73 -62.14
CA GLY A 102 -27.20 19.52 -60.73
C GLY A 102 -26.42 18.41 -60.06
N THR A 103 -27.04 17.78 -59.05
CA THR A 103 -26.46 16.67 -58.27
C THR A 103 -26.10 15.46 -59.12
N ASN A 104 -26.86 15.20 -60.19
CA ASN A 104 -26.56 14.11 -61.13
C ASN A 104 -25.24 14.32 -61.90
N GLN A 105 -24.71 15.55 -61.88
CA GLN A 105 -23.42 15.90 -62.45
C GLN A 105 -22.36 16.16 -61.35
N GLY A 106 -22.61 15.86 -60.07
CA GLY A 106 -21.61 15.96 -59.01
C GLY A 106 -21.63 17.23 -58.15
N LEU A 107 -22.61 18.13 -58.33
CA LEU A 107 -22.83 19.21 -57.35
C LEU A 107 -23.28 18.63 -56.00
N PRO A 108 -22.90 19.24 -54.87
CA PRO A 108 -23.28 18.77 -53.54
C PRO A 108 -24.77 19.00 -53.23
N SER A 109 -25.42 19.94 -53.93
CA SER A 109 -26.83 20.30 -53.76
C SER A 109 -27.37 20.89 -55.06
N ASN A 110 -28.67 20.74 -55.32
CA ASN A 110 -29.35 21.44 -56.42
C ASN A 110 -29.66 22.92 -56.10
N LEU A 111 -29.51 23.31 -54.83
CA LEU A 111 -29.76 24.64 -54.29
C LEU A 111 -28.49 25.26 -53.70
N GLY A 112 -28.44 26.58 -53.64
CA GLY A 112 -27.34 27.35 -53.04
C GLY A 112 -26.09 27.43 -53.90
N ASN A 113 -26.24 27.31 -55.22
CA ASN A 113 -25.15 27.38 -56.19
C ASN A 113 -25.04 28.78 -56.79
N HIS A 114 -23.83 29.32 -56.84
CA HIS A 114 -23.53 30.67 -57.35
C HIS A 114 -22.33 30.61 -58.29
N ILE A 115 -22.54 31.02 -59.54
CA ILE A 115 -21.52 31.00 -60.60
C ILE A 115 -20.69 32.30 -60.58
N TYR A 116 -19.38 32.13 -60.71
CA TYR A 116 -18.42 33.20 -60.87
C TYR A 116 -17.36 32.83 -61.91
N LEU A 117 -16.86 33.83 -62.64
CA LEU A 117 -15.63 33.71 -63.42
C LEU A 117 -14.48 34.17 -62.54
N ILE A 118 -13.56 33.26 -62.24
CA ILE A 118 -12.40 33.51 -61.38
C ILE A 118 -11.15 33.00 -62.09
N ARG A 119 -10.17 33.88 -62.32
CA ARG A 119 -8.90 33.59 -62.98
C ARG A 119 -9.06 32.93 -64.35
N GLY A 120 -10.11 33.32 -65.08
CA GLY A 120 -10.46 32.76 -66.39
C GLY A 120 -11.18 31.41 -66.35
N GLU A 121 -11.46 30.85 -65.17
CA GLU A 121 -12.21 29.60 -65.00
C GLU A 121 -13.59 29.87 -64.42
N VAL A 122 -14.61 29.17 -64.94
CA VAL A 122 -15.96 29.23 -64.36
C VAL A 122 -16.01 28.29 -63.17
N VAL A 123 -16.25 28.87 -62.00
CA VAL A 123 -16.36 28.16 -60.73
C VAL A 123 -17.77 28.29 -60.16
N VAL A 124 -18.20 27.28 -59.42
CA VAL A 124 -19.47 27.25 -58.71
C VAL A 124 -19.18 27.29 -57.21
N ALA A 125 -19.53 28.39 -56.56
CA ALA A 125 -19.56 28.49 -55.11
C ALA A 125 -20.83 27.78 -54.59
N THR A 126 -20.63 26.83 -53.68
CA THR A 126 -21.69 25.92 -53.21
C THR A 126 -21.79 25.91 -51.68
N THR A 127 -22.78 25.18 -51.16
CA THR A 127 -22.93 24.91 -49.73
C THR A 127 -21.81 24.06 -49.13
N ALA A 128 -20.96 23.43 -49.96
CA ALA A 128 -19.91 22.51 -49.52
C ALA A 128 -18.57 22.78 -50.24
N GLY A 129 -18.21 24.06 -50.41
CA GLY A 129 -16.96 24.49 -51.04
C GLY A 129 -17.15 25.01 -52.46
N VAL A 130 -16.06 25.05 -53.23
CA VAL A 130 -16.04 25.59 -54.60
C VAL A 130 -15.75 24.46 -55.59
N TYR A 131 -16.55 24.39 -56.65
CA TYR A 131 -16.51 23.33 -57.66
C TYR A 131 -16.18 23.89 -59.04
N ILE A 132 -15.57 23.04 -59.87
CA ILE A 132 -15.30 23.29 -61.29
C ILE A 132 -16.00 22.23 -62.14
N TYR A 133 -16.49 22.63 -63.31
CA TYR A 133 -17.09 21.70 -64.25
C TYR A 133 -16.06 21.21 -65.25
N ARG A 134 -15.82 19.89 -65.27
CA ARG A 134 -14.93 19.22 -66.20
C ARG A 134 -15.72 18.82 -67.44
N LYS A 135 -15.63 19.62 -68.51
CA LYS A 135 -16.38 19.40 -69.77
C LYS A 135 -16.08 18.05 -70.41
N ASP A 136 -14.84 17.57 -70.28
CA ASP A 136 -14.36 16.24 -70.71
C ASP A 136 -15.09 15.09 -70.02
N GLU A 137 -15.42 15.27 -68.74
CA GLU A 137 -16.05 14.25 -67.90
C GLU A 137 -17.57 14.49 -67.71
N GLN A 138 -18.06 15.66 -68.12
CA GLN A 138 -19.41 16.17 -67.84
C GLN A 138 -19.79 16.12 -66.35
N GLN A 139 -18.83 16.39 -65.47
CA GLN A 139 -19.02 16.38 -64.03
C GLN A 139 -18.38 17.56 -63.32
N PHE A 140 -19.02 18.01 -62.24
CA PHE A 140 -18.45 18.90 -61.27
C PHE A 140 -17.52 18.14 -60.33
N LYS A 141 -16.35 18.74 -60.08
CA LYS A 141 -15.40 18.27 -59.08
C LYS A 141 -15.02 19.41 -58.13
N PRO A 142 -14.71 19.11 -56.86
CA PRO A 142 -14.15 20.12 -55.98
C PRO A 142 -12.89 20.73 -56.59
N HIS A 143 -12.79 22.05 -56.59
CA HIS A 143 -11.61 22.74 -57.10
C HIS A 143 -10.43 22.50 -56.15
N PRO A 144 -9.27 21.98 -56.60
CA PRO A 144 -8.17 21.58 -55.71
C PRO A 144 -7.64 22.70 -54.78
N LEU A 145 -7.38 23.90 -55.32
CA LEU A 145 -6.92 25.06 -54.55
C LEU A 145 -7.92 25.49 -53.47
N TYR A 146 -9.19 25.70 -53.85
CA TYR A 146 -10.21 26.15 -52.91
C TYR A 146 -10.58 25.06 -51.90
N GLN A 147 -10.51 23.77 -52.28
CA GLN A 147 -10.76 22.66 -51.37
C GLN A 147 -9.71 22.58 -50.25
N SER A 148 -8.44 22.90 -50.53
CA SER A 148 -7.38 22.89 -49.51
C SER A 148 -7.46 24.08 -48.55
N LEU A 149 -7.92 25.25 -49.03
CA LEU A 149 -8.02 26.47 -48.24
C LEU A 149 -9.35 26.61 -47.49
N LEU A 150 -10.46 26.24 -48.12
CA LEU A 150 -11.84 26.47 -47.64
C LEU A 150 -12.53 25.18 -47.16
N GLY A 151 -11.94 24.01 -47.38
CA GLY A 151 -12.56 22.75 -46.96
C GLY A 151 -13.95 22.56 -47.57
N LYS A 152 -14.94 22.21 -46.74
CA LYS A 152 -16.35 22.05 -47.13
C LYS A 152 -17.22 23.21 -46.63
N SER A 153 -16.64 24.39 -46.44
CA SER A 153 -17.37 25.56 -45.96
C SER A 153 -18.39 26.06 -46.98
N ASN A 154 -19.44 26.71 -46.49
CA ASN A 154 -20.48 27.31 -47.33
C ASN A 154 -19.97 28.62 -47.95
N ILE A 155 -19.85 28.64 -49.28
CA ILE A 155 -19.35 29.80 -50.03
C ILE A 155 -20.48 30.36 -50.89
N ARG A 156 -20.79 31.64 -50.70
CA ARG A 156 -21.87 32.32 -51.45
C ARG A 156 -21.35 33.32 -52.47
N TYR A 157 -20.15 33.85 -52.24
CA TYR A 157 -19.60 34.96 -53.02
C TYR A 157 -18.13 34.77 -53.30
N LEU A 158 -17.73 35.06 -54.54
CA LEU A 158 -16.35 35.11 -55.00
C LEU A 158 -16.17 36.33 -55.91
N LYS A 159 -15.03 37.00 -55.79
CA LYS A 159 -14.65 38.10 -56.66
C LYS A 159 -13.13 38.21 -56.77
N GLU A 160 -12.63 38.16 -57.99
CA GLU A 160 -11.22 38.43 -58.28
C GLU A 160 -10.95 39.95 -58.29
N ASP A 161 -9.81 40.36 -57.70
CA ASP A 161 -9.28 41.71 -57.83
C ASP A 161 -8.19 41.84 -58.91
N GLY A 162 -7.73 43.07 -59.16
CA GLY A 162 -6.73 43.34 -60.21
C GLY A 162 -5.35 42.74 -59.96
N ASP A 163 -5.05 42.34 -58.71
CA ASP A 163 -3.79 41.71 -58.32
C ASP A 163 -3.90 40.17 -58.31
N GLY A 164 -5.08 39.63 -58.64
CA GLY A 164 -5.37 38.20 -58.69
C GLY A 164 -5.77 37.57 -57.36
N ASN A 165 -6.00 38.37 -56.30
CA ASN A 165 -6.54 37.86 -55.04
C ASN A 165 -8.03 37.58 -55.17
N ILE A 166 -8.51 36.60 -54.41
CA ILE A 166 -9.91 36.16 -54.47
C ILE A 166 -10.62 36.59 -53.21
N TRP A 167 -11.45 37.63 -53.31
CA TRP A 167 -12.35 38.07 -52.26
C TRP A 167 -13.54 37.12 -52.16
N LEU A 168 -13.92 36.78 -50.95
CA LEU A 168 -14.99 35.83 -50.69
C LEU A 168 -15.80 36.18 -49.46
N VAL A 169 -17.01 35.64 -49.41
CA VAL A 169 -17.84 35.68 -48.21
C VAL A 169 -18.19 34.26 -47.82
N GLN A 170 -17.76 33.89 -46.61
CA GLN A 170 -18.03 32.60 -45.96
C GLN A 170 -18.74 32.89 -44.64
N ASP A 171 -19.93 32.33 -44.44
CA ASP A 171 -20.69 32.45 -43.18
C ASP A 171 -20.80 33.89 -42.65
N LYS A 172 -21.16 34.84 -43.53
CA LYS A 172 -21.24 36.31 -43.26
C LYS A 172 -19.91 36.96 -42.84
N SER A 173 -18.80 36.29 -43.09
CA SER A 173 -17.45 36.81 -42.84
C SER A 173 -16.75 37.09 -44.16
N LEU A 174 -16.25 38.31 -44.31
CA LEU A 174 -15.43 38.70 -45.44
C LEU A 174 -14.05 38.07 -45.30
N GLY A 175 -13.57 37.44 -46.37
CA GLY A 175 -12.20 36.96 -46.49
C GLY A 175 -11.59 37.31 -47.83
N VAL A 176 -10.28 37.15 -47.91
CA VAL A 176 -9.50 37.23 -49.14
C VAL A 176 -8.53 36.05 -49.15
N ILE A 177 -8.45 35.36 -50.29
CA ILE A 177 -7.35 34.46 -50.58
C ILE A 177 -6.29 35.32 -51.24
N ASP A 178 -5.28 35.69 -50.46
CA ASP A 178 -4.12 36.43 -50.94
C ASP A 178 -3.27 35.51 -51.82
N MET A 179 -3.13 35.87 -53.09
CA MET A 179 -2.43 35.08 -54.10
C MET A 179 -0.98 35.54 -54.32
N SER A 180 -0.39 36.28 -53.36
CA SER A 180 1.04 36.61 -53.36
C SER A 180 1.95 35.37 -53.33
N ASP A 181 1.44 34.23 -52.85
CA ASP A 181 2.04 32.89 -52.97
C ASP A 181 1.13 32.01 -53.84
N ALA A 182 1.72 31.15 -54.67
CA ALA A 182 1.00 30.19 -55.51
C ALA A 182 0.04 29.27 -54.73
N LYS A 183 0.33 29.00 -53.45
CA LYS A 183 -0.56 28.20 -52.57
C LYS A 183 -1.80 28.97 -52.10
N GLY A 184 -1.79 30.30 -52.20
CA GLY A 184 -2.79 31.17 -51.63
C GLY A 184 -2.76 31.18 -50.10
N LYS A 185 -3.10 32.32 -49.50
CA LYS A 185 -3.28 32.43 -48.04
C LYS A 185 -4.65 33.01 -47.73
N LEU A 186 -5.47 32.25 -47.02
CA LEU A 186 -6.78 32.69 -46.58
C LEU A 186 -6.65 33.65 -45.40
N ILE A 187 -7.15 34.88 -45.56
CA ILE A 187 -7.14 35.94 -44.55
C ILE A 187 -8.58 36.43 -44.38
N PHE A 188 -9.10 36.32 -43.16
CA PHE A 188 -10.41 36.89 -42.81
C PHE A 188 -10.26 38.27 -42.19
N PHE A 189 -11.30 39.10 -42.34
CA PHE A 189 -11.44 40.43 -41.73
C PHE A 189 -12.40 40.36 -40.55
N PRO A 190 -11.93 39.95 -39.35
CA PRO A 190 -12.80 39.74 -38.18
C PRO A 190 -13.56 41.00 -37.75
N GLU A 191 -13.02 42.19 -38.02
CA GLU A 191 -13.66 43.48 -37.74
C GLU A 191 -14.98 43.67 -38.51
N LEU A 192 -15.15 42.92 -39.61
CA LEU A 192 -16.31 42.94 -40.49
C LEU A 192 -17.20 41.69 -40.35
N ALA A 193 -16.89 40.78 -39.41
CA ALA A 193 -17.70 39.59 -39.17
C ALA A 193 -19.17 39.97 -38.87
N ASN A 194 -20.11 39.30 -39.53
CA ASN A 194 -21.56 39.56 -39.44
C ASN A 194 -22.03 40.96 -39.87
N LYS A 195 -21.18 41.73 -40.56
CA LYS A 195 -21.55 43.06 -41.10
C LYS A 195 -21.79 43.05 -42.60
N ILE A 196 -21.66 41.88 -43.24
CA ILE A 196 -21.84 41.71 -44.68
C ILE A 196 -23.30 41.35 -44.99
N LEU A 197 -23.84 41.98 -46.03
CA LEU A 197 -25.22 41.76 -46.48
C LEU A 197 -25.39 40.37 -47.09
N SER A 198 -26.05 39.48 -46.36
CA SER A 198 -26.26 38.09 -46.77
C SER A 198 -27.20 37.99 -47.98
N GLY A 199 -26.79 37.26 -49.02
CA GLY A 199 -27.54 37.10 -50.27
C GLY A 199 -27.41 38.28 -51.24
N PHE A 200 -26.83 39.39 -50.81
CA PHE A 200 -26.43 40.49 -51.67
C PHE A 200 -25.00 40.94 -51.39
N GLU A 201 -24.14 39.95 -51.17
CA GLU A 201 -22.71 40.13 -51.03
C GLU A 201 -22.18 40.83 -52.29
N HIS A 202 -21.38 41.89 -52.09
CA HIS A 202 -20.77 42.61 -53.19
C HIS A 202 -19.46 43.26 -52.75
N VAL A 203 -18.38 42.90 -53.46
CA VAL A 203 -17.05 43.48 -53.31
C VAL A 203 -16.68 44.13 -54.63
N TYR A 204 -16.33 45.41 -54.57
CA TYR A 204 -15.80 46.18 -55.69
C TYR A 204 -14.33 46.52 -55.43
N PRO A 205 -13.40 45.67 -55.90
CA PRO A 205 -11.98 45.91 -55.75
C PRO A 205 -11.48 46.86 -56.86
N LYS A 206 -11.37 48.16 -56.56
CA LYS A 206 -10.86 49.13 -57.54
C LYS A 206 -9.34 49.00 -57.72
N ASP A 207 -8.63 48.83 -56.62
CA ASP A 207 -7.19 48.58 -56.52
C ASP A 207 -6.86 48.11 -55.07
N GLU A 208 -5.62 47.71 -54.80
CA GLU A 208 -5.18 47.20 -53.49
C GLU A 208 -5.42 48.16 -52.31
N SER A 209 -5.56 49.47 -52.57
CA SER A 209 -5.84 50.49 -51.55
C SER A 209 -7.32 50.87 -51.45
N ASN A 210 -8.14 50.44 -52.42
CA ASN A 210 -9.53 50.85 -52.58
C ASN A 210 -10.42 49.65 -52.87
N ILE A 211 -10.75 48.90 -51.82
CA ILE A 211 -11.71 47.80 -51.88
C ILE A 211 -12.99 48.25 -51.19
N PHE A 212 -14.11 48.25 -51.92
CA PHE A 212 -15.41 48.64 -51.38
C PHE A 212 -16.27 47.40 -51.17
N VAL A 213 -16.82 47.25 -49.96
CA VAL A 213 -17.61 46.07 -49.58
C VAL A 213 -18.99 46.52 -49.14
N ALA A 214 -20.03 46.02 -49.80
CA ALA A 214 -21.41 46.35 -49.46
C ALA A 214 -21.78 45.80 -48.07
N ALA A 215 -22.54 46.60 -47.32
CA ALA A 215 -23.02 46.28 -45.99
C ALA A 215 -24.52 46.59 -45.88
N ASP A 216 -25.17 46.12 -44.82
CA ASP A 216 -26.60 46.41 -44.56
C ASP A 216 -26.88 47.92 -44.48
N LYS A 217 -25.89 48.70 -44.03
CA LYS A 217 -25.95 50.16 -43.89
C LYS A 217 -24.76 50.82 -44.57
N GLY A 218 -24.82 50.95 -45.89
CA GLY A 218 -23.77 51.60 -46.70
C GLY A 218 -22.71 50.61 -47.18
N PHE A 219 -21.44 50.99 -47.07
CA PHE A 219 -20.31 50.15 -47.50
C PHE A 219 -19.09 50.36 -46.61
N PHE A 220 -18.21 49.37 -46.56
CA PHE A 220 -16.87 49.47 -45.99
C PHE A 220 -15.86 49.82 -47.07
N HIS A 221 -14.90 50.68 -46.74
CA HIS A 221 -13.72 50.94 -47.56
C HIS A 221 -12.51 50.31 -46.87
N ILE A 222 -11.85 49.40 -47.57
CA ILE A 222 -10.70 48.65 -47.09
C ILE A 222 -9.49 49.05 -47.94
N ASN A 223 -8.45 49.52 -47.26
CA ASN A 223 -7.12 49.64 -47.84
C ASN A 223 -6.33 48.38 -47.49
N TYR A 224 -6.35 47.40 -48.40
CA TYR A 224 -5.77 46.09 -48.16
C TYR A 224 -4.23 46.14 -48.08
N LYS A 225 -3.60 46.97 -48.92
CA LYS A 225 -2.16 47.25 -48.85
C LYS A 225 -1.74 47.70 -47.45
N LYS A 226 -2.47 48.67 -46.89
CA LYS A 226 -2.24 49.17 -45.53
C LYS A 226 -2.51 48.09 -44.49
N TYR A 227 -3.59 47.32 -44.64
CA TYR A 227 -3.96 46.23 -43.74
C TYR A 227 -2.84 45.19 -43.61
N LYS A 228 -2.19 44.80 -44.72
CA LYS A 228 -1.04 43.89 -44.72
C LYS A 228 0.20 44.51 -44.07
N SER A 229 0.45 45.79 -44.32
CA SER A 229 1.65 46.49 -43.82
C SER A 229 1.59 46.85 -42.32
N GLN A 230 0.39 47.05 -41.76
CA GLN A 230 0.19 47.38 -40.34
C GLN A 230 0.22 46.12 -39.47
N VAL A 231 1.38 45.47 -39.47
CA VAL A 231 1.72 44.32 -38.63
C VAL A 231 1.66 44.74 -37.16
N THR A 232 0.54 44.48 -36.49
CA THR A 232 0.48 44.56 -35.02
C THR A 232 0.83 43.19 -34.47
N THR A 233 2.03 43.07 -33.89
CA THR A 233 2.42 41.87 -33.17
C THR A 233 1.53 41.74 -31.93
N PRO A 234 0.70 40.69 -31.83
CA PRO A 234 -0.14 40.53 -30.66
C PRO A 234 0.73 40.28 -29.43
N LYS A 235 0.25 40.66 -28.25
CA LYS A 235 0.86 40.32 -26.97
C LYS A 235 -0.03 39.29 -26.29
N VAL A 236 0.54 38.23 -25.73
CA VAL A 236 -0.17 37.29 -24.87
C VAL A 236 0.25 37.51 -23.43
N VAL A 237 -0.69 37.37 -22.52
CA VAL A 237 -0.47 37.37 -21.08
C VAL A 237 -1.09 36.12 -20.48
N ILE A 238 -0.40 35.53 -19.51
CA ILE A 238 -1.01 34.54 -18.63
C ILE A 238 -1.83 35.36 -17.62
N SER A 239 -3.15 35.24 -17.67
CA SER A 239 -4.05 36.04 -16.85
C SER A 239 -4.17 35.47 -15.44
N SER A 240 -4.14 34.13 -15.32
CA SER A 240 -4.16 33.48 -14.02
C SER A 240 -3.67 32.04 -14.05
N VAL A 241 -3.22 31.57 -12.89
CA VAL A 241 -2.90 30.17 -12.63
C VAL A 241 -3.64 29.74 -11.37
N HIS A 242 -4.49 28.72 -11.51
CA HIS A 242 -5.32 28.20 -10.44
C HIS A 242 -4.97 26.75 -10.14
N VAL A 243 -4.97 26.42 -8.86
CA VAL A 243 -5.15 25.06 -8.39
C VAL A 243 -6.64 24.77 -8.36
N VAL A 244 -7.07 23.76 -9.11
CA VAL A 244 -8.45 23.28 -9.05
C VAL A 244 -8.47 22.10 -8.07
N SER A 245 -9.18 22.28 -6.95
CA SER A 245 -9.35 21.28 -5.87
C SER A 245 -10.62 21.57 -5.07
N ASP A 246 -10.92 20.78 -4.03
CA ASP A 246 -12.06 21.06 -3.13
C ASP A 246 -11.98 22.46 -2.48
N THR A 247 -10.78 23.05 -2.39
CA THR A 247 -10.54 24.45 -2.04
C THR A 247 -9.73 25.13 -3.14
N ASP A 248 -10.40 25.82 -4.06
CA ASP A 248 -9.74 26.52 -5.16
C ASP A 248 -8.79 27.60 -4.62
N SER A 249 -7.57 27.63 -5.16
CA SER A 249 -6.55 28.61 -4.78
C SER A 249 -5.94 29.26 -6.01
N ILE A 250 -5.82 30.59 -5.98
CA ILE A 250 -5.14 31.37 -7.01
C ILE A 250 -3.65 31.40 -6.69
N LEU A 251 -2.83 30.81 -7.57
CA LEU A 251 -1.37 30.86 -7.47
C LEU A 251 -0.81 32.14 -8.09
N PHE A 252 -1.47 32.61 -9.15
CA PHE A 252 -1.09 33.81 -9.89
C PHE A 252 -2.32 34.48 -10.49
N GLY A 253 -2.42 35.81 -10.39
CA GLY A 253 -3.56 36.60 -10.85
C GLY A 253 -3.22 37.67 -11.89
N GLY A 254 -2.13 37.52 -12.65
CA GLY A 254 -1.89 38.34 -13.84
C GLY A 254 -1.38 39.76 -13.60
N TYR A 255 -1.00 40.12 -12.36
CA TYR A 255 -0.60 41.49 -11.97
C TYR A 255 0.89 41.82 -12.21
N THR A 256 1.73 40.86 -12.62
CA THR A 256 3.15 41.09 -12.93
C THR A 256 3.61 40.35 -14.19
N TYR A 257 4.57 40.93 -14.92
CA TYR A 257 5.32 40.18 -15.93
C TYR A 257 6.23 39.19 -15.19
N VAL A 258 6.07 37.91 -15.48
CA VAL A 258 6.53 36.74 -14.69
C VAL A 258 8.07 36.55 -14.67
N ASN A 259 8.86 37.53 -15.12
CA ASN A 259 10.30 37.34 -15.29
C ASN A 259 11.14 37.48 -14.00
N ASP A 260 10.61 38.07 -12.92
CA ASP A 260 11.39 38.35 -11.69
C ASP A 260 10.92 37.61 -10.42
N ALA A 261 9.89 36.75 -10.51
CA ALA A 261 9.43 36.00 -9.35
C ALA A 261 10.15 34.65 -9.24
N ALA A 262 10.65 34.33 -8.05
CA ALA A 262 11.21 33.01 -7.76
C ALA A 262 10.17 31.92 -8.10
N PRO A 263 10.59 30.77 -8.70
CA PRO A 263 9.67 29.74 -9.13
C PRO A 263 8.82 29.24 -7.95
N ILE A 264 7.51 29.38 -8.08
CA ILE A 264 6.57 28.99 -7.02
C ILE A 264 6.67 27.46 -6.84
N GLN A 265 6.86 27.05 -5.59
CA GLN A 265 6.92 25.63 -5.22
C GLN A 265 5.54 25.14 -4.82
N LEU A 266 5.04 24.14 -5.55
CA LEU A 266 3.73 23.55 -5.35
C LEU A 266 3.88 22.17 -4.71
N ARG A 267 3.19 21.93 -3.59
CA ARG A 267 3.17 20.61 -2.94
C ARG A 267 2.09 19.74 -3.58
N ARG A 268 2.45 18.55 -4.06
CA ARG A 268 1.55 17.62 -4.77
C ARG A 268 0.27 17.26 -4.01
N ASN A 269 0.30 17.27 -2.67
CA ASN A 269 -0.88 16.96 -1.86
C ASN A 269 -1.97 18.06 -1.91
N ASN A 270 -1.67 19.23 -2.47
CA ASN A 270 -2.57 20.38 -2.44
C ASN A 270 -3.26 20.63 -3.78
N PHE A 271 -2.97 19.87 -4.85
CA PHE A 271 -3.61 20.05 -6.15
C PHE A 271 -3.62 18.77 -6.99
N SER A 272 -4.74 18.48 -7.65
CA SER A 272 -4.85 17.41 -8.67
C SER A 272 -4.79 17.98 -10.09
N VAL A 273 -5.19 19.25 -10.24
CA VAL A 273 -5.31 19.94 -11.53
C VAL A 273 -4.74 21.36 -11.41
N LEU A 274 -3.91 21.74 -12.38
CA LEU A 274 -3.46 23.11 -12.59
C LEU A 274 -4.12 23.67 -13.85
N ARG A 275 -4.85 24.76 -13.68
CA ARG A 275 -5.49 25.49 -14.78
C ARG A 275 -4.73 26.78 -15.06
N PHE A 276 -4.31 26.95 -16.30
CA PHE A 276 -3.71 28.16 -16.82
C PHE A 276 -4.74 28.89 -17.68
N ALA A 277 -5.02 30.15 -17.35
CA ALA A 277 -5.79 31.03 -18.21
C ALA A 277 -4.86 32.06 -18.84
N TYR A 278 -5.09 32.36 -20.11
CA TYR A 278 -4.27 33.26 -20.90
C TYR A 278 -5.11 34.01 -21.92
N ALA A 279 -4.72 35.24 -22.23
CA ALA A 279 -5.45 36.09 -23.16
C ALA A 279 -4.50 37.08 -23.84
N ALA A 280 -4.95 37.65 -24.95
CA ALA A 280 -4.33 38.84 -25.52
C ALA A 280 -5.19 40.07 -25.21
N PRO A 281 -4.61 41.21 -24.82
CA PRO A 281 -5.35 42.43 -24.52
C PRO A 281 -5.75 43.17 -25.81
N VAL A 282 -6.48 42.49 -26.70
CA VAL A 282 -6.97 43.04 -27.97
C VAL A 282 -8.46 42.79 -28.08
N TYR A 283 -9.26 43.86 -28.13
CA TYR A 283 -10.72 43.75 -28.21
C TYR A 283 -11.24 43.63 -29.66
N ALA A 284 -10.70 44.44 -30.57
CA ALA A 284 -11.24 44.62 -31.93
C ALA A 284 -11.32 43.32 -32.75
N TYR A 285 -10.37 42.39 -32.56
CA TYR A 285 -10.29 41.13 -33.30
C TYR A 285 -10.04 39.91 -32.40
N ALA A 286 -10.41 39.99 -31.12
CA ALA A 286 -10.18 38.95 -30.11
C ALA A 286 -10.58 37.54 -30.59
N GLN A 287 -11.72 37.43 -31.28
CA GLN A 287 -12.30 36.16 -31.74
C GLN A 287 -11.53 35.47 -32.88
N SER A 288 -10.58 36.18 -33.49
CA SER A 288 -9.72 35.67 -34.56
C SER A 288 -8.38 35.15 -34.07
N LEU A 289 -8.04 35.42 -32.81
CA LEU A 289 -6.77 35.02 -32.24
C LEU A 289 -6.74 33.51 -32.05
N MET A 290 -5.58 32.92 -32.34
CA MET A 290 -5.31 31.52 -32.08
C MET A 290 -4.11 31.40 -31.16
N TYR A 291 -4.23 30.53 -30.16
CA TYR A 291 -3.24 30.27 -29.14
C TYR A 291 -2.59 28.90 -29.37
N SER A 292 -1.33 28.80 -29.01
CA SER A 292 -0.59 27.55 -28.93
C SER A 292 0.19 27.56 -27.62
N TYR A 293 0.19 26.44 -26.92
CA TYR A 293 0.85 26.29 -25.63
C TYR A 293 1.73 25.05 -25.60
N ARG A 294 2.64 25.00 -24.63
CA ARG A 294 3.37 23.79 -24.23
C ARG A 294 3.76 23.85 -22.77
N LEU A 295 4.10 22.69 -22.20
CA LEU A 295 4.58 22.60 -20.83
C LEU A 295 5.96 21.92 -20.83
N GLN A 296 7.03 22.72 -20.85
CA GLN A 296 8.39 22.18 -20.81
C GLN A 296 8.59 21.35 -19.53
N GLY A 297 9.23 20.19 -19.68
CA GLY A 297 9.34 19.17 -18.62
C GLY A 297 8.22 18.13 -18.62
N PHE A 298 7.18 18.32 -19.44
CA PHE A 298 6.11 17.34 -19.68
C PHE A 298 5.90 17.11 -21.19
N ASP A 299 5.73 18.18 -21.96
CA ASP A 299 5.55 18.19 -23.42
C ASP A 299 6.62 19.05 -24.10
N ASP A 300 7.35 18.49 -25.07
CA ASP A 300 8.39 19.23 -25.82
C ASP A 300 7.84 20.00 -27.03
N GLN A 301 6.72 19.53 -27.59
CA GLN A 301 6.09 20.07 -28.80
C GLN A 301 5.03 21.12 -28.44
N TRP A 302 4.88 22.12 -29.31
CA TRP A 302 3.78 23.09 -29.24
C TRP A 302 2.45 22.42 -29.60
N SER A 303 1.37 22.81 -28.92
CA SER A 303 0.02 22.38 -29.27
C SER A 303 -0.37 22.87 -30.67
N SER A 304 -1.36 22.22 -31.28
CA SER A 304 -2.06 22.81 -32.42
C SER A 304 -2.67 24.17 -32.04
N TRP A 305 -2.83 25.02 -33.05
CA TRP A 305 -3.44 26.34 -32.89
C TRP A 305 -4.93 26.21 -32.62
N ASP A 306 -5.40 26.84 -31.55
CA ASP A 306 -6.80 26.75 -31.10
C ASP A 306 -7.27 28.10 -30.54
N LYS A 307 -8.58 28.34 -30.46
CA LYS A 307 -9.17 29.57 -29.90
C LYS A 307 -9.31 29.53 -28.38
N ARG A 308 -9.10 28.37 -27.75
CA ARG A 308 -9.20 28.22 -26.29
C ARG A 308 -8.17 29.06 -25.54
N THR A 309 -8.66 29.80 -24.56
CA THR A 309 -7.90 30.72 -23.68
C THR A 309 -7.53 30.09 -22.35
N GLU A 310 -7.69 28.78 -22.23
CA GLU A 310 -7.38 28.04 -21.01
C GLU A 310 -6.83 26.64 -21.32
N LYS A 311 -5.97 26.16 -20.43
CA LYS A 311 -5.44 24.81 -20.46
C LYS A 311 -5.30 24.24 -19.06
N GLU A 312 -5.73 22.99 -18.91
CA GLU A 312 -5.57 22.20 -17.70
C GLU A 312 -4.51 21.12 -17.87
N PHE A 313 -3.69 20.95 -16.84
CA PHE A 313 -2.78 19.82 -16.67
C PHE A 313 -3.14 19.10 -15.37
N THR A 314 -3.25 17.77 -15.45
CA THR A 314 -3.63 16.94 -14.32
C THR A 314 -2.48 16.02 -13.93
N ASN A 315 -2.39 15.67 -12.64
CA ASN A 315 -1.48 14.66 -12.12
C ASN A 315 0.00 14.84 -12.52
N LEU A 316 0.48 16.09 -12.59
CA LEU A 316 1.88 16.36 -12.94
C LEU A 316 2.85 15.67 -11.94
N PRO A 317 3.86 14.93 -12.44
CA PRO A 317 4.91 14.36 -11.60
C PRO A 317 5.71 15.42 -10.83
N ALA A 318 6.53 14.97 -9.88
CA ALA A 318 7.47 15.87 -9.21
C ALA A 318 8.57 16.29 -10.19
N GLY A 319 8.81 17.60 -10.31
CA GLY A 319 9.70 18.14 -11.34
C GLY A 319 9.62 19.66 -11.48
N LYS A 320 10.47 20.20 -12.34
CA LYS A 320 10.46 21.61 -12.73
C LYS A 320 9.73 21.73 -14.05
N TYR A 321 8.82 22.69 -14.14
CA TYR A 321 7.99 22.91 -15.31
C TYR A 321 7.96 24.38 -15.70
N THR A 322 7.86 24.62 -17.01
CA THR A 322 7.62 25.95 -17.56
C THR A 322 6.43 25.88 -18.51
N PHE A 323 5.31 26.47 -18.11
CA PHE A 323 4.18 26.65 -19.01
C PHE A 323 4.51 27.80 -19.97
N GLU A 324 4.39 27.56 -21.26
CA GLU A 324 4.63 28.55 -22.30
C GLU A 324 3.41 28.68 -23.20
N VAL A 325 3.08 29.91 -23.55
CA VAL A 325 1.97 30.22 -24.46
C VAL A 325 2.36 31.33 -25.42
N LYS A 326 1.91 31.20 -26.66
CA LYS A 326 2.00 32.23 -27.70
C LYS A 326 0.67 32.37 -28.42
N VAL A 327 0.43 33.54 -28.97
CA VAL A 327 -0.79 33.85 -29.74
C VAL A 327 -0.40 34.29 -31.15
N LYS A 328 -1.21 33.98 -32.14
CA LYS A 328 -1.12 34.55 -33.49
C LYS A 328 -2.41 35.24 -33.89
N ASN A 329 -2.29 36.28 -34.71
CA ASN A 329 -3.45 36.97 -35.29
C ASN A 329 -3.91 36.32 -36.61
N ASN A 330 -4.94 36.88 -37.23
CA ASN A 330 -5.50 36.46 -38.52
C ASN A 330 -4.53 36.60 -39.70
N LEU A 331 -3.49 37.44 -39.58
CA LEU A 331 -2.40 37.54 -40.54
C LEU A 331 -1.30 36.50 -40.30
N GLY A 332 -1.39 35.68 -39.25
CA GLY A 332 -0.41 34.65 -38.89
C GLY A 332 0.84 35.19 -38.18
N ILE A 333 0.82 36.44 -37.72
CA ILE A 333 1.92 37.03 -36.95
C ILE A 333 1.85 36.51 -35.52
N GLU A 334 2.92 35.87 -35.05
CA GLU A 334 3.02 35.31 -33.70
C GLU A 334 3.54 36.34 -32.68
N SER A 335 3.07 36.23 -31.44
CA SER A 335 3.57 36.99 -30.29
C SER A 335 4.92 36.45 -29.80
N ALA A 336 5.60 37.24 -28.98
CA ALA A 336 6.58 36.68 -28.05
C ALA A 336 5.91 35.64 -27.13
N VAL A 337 6.69 34.67 -26.66
CA VAL A 337 6.22 33.63 -25.73
C VAL A 337 6.06 34.24 -24.34
N ALA A 338 4.89 34.05 -23.73
CA ALA A 338 4.71 34.25 -22.29
C ALA A 338 4.95 32.94 -21.56
N SER A 339 5.70 33.00 -20.46
CA SER A 339 6.10 31.82 -19.70
C SER A 339 5.77 31.95 -18.21
N TYR A 340 5.46 30.83 -17.58
CA TYR A 340 5.29 30.72 -16.13
C TYR A 340 5.97 29.46 -15.60
N SER A 341 6.98 29.65 -14.75
CA SER A 341 7.82 28.58 -14.21
C SER A 341 7.39 28.19 -12.80
N PHE A 342 7.27 26.89 -12.54
CA PHE A 342 6.89 26.34 -11.23
C PHE A 342 7.59 25.01 -10.97
N THR A 343 7.63 24.60 -9.70
CA THR A 343 8.21 23.31 -9.31
C THR A 343 7.19 22.51 -8.52
N VAL A 344 6.93 21.27 -8.95
CA VAL A 344 6.09 20.32 -8.21
C VAL A 344 6.98 19.53 -7.26
N LEU A 345 6.79 19.72 -5.97
CA LEU A 345 7.53 19.01 -4.92
C LEU A 345 7.00 17.59 -4.76
N PRO A 346 7.89 16.61 -4.46
CA PRO A 346 7.46 15.26 -4.12
C PRO A 346 6.60 15.26 -2.84
N PRO A 347 5.71 14.26 -2.67
CA PRO A 347 4.94 14.08 -1.44
C PRO A 347 5.85 13.93 -0.21
N TRP A 348 5.37 14.35 0.96
CA TRP A 348 6.16 14.34 2.21
C TRP A 348 6.65 12.93 2.59
N TYR A 349 5.86 11.89 2.33
CA TYR A 349 6.23 10.49 2.61
C TYR A 349 7.35 9.97 1.67
N ALA A 350 7.57 10.65 0.54
CA ALA A 350 8.65 10.34 -0.39
C ALA A 350 9.93 11.14 -0.09
N SER A 351 9.89 12.05 0.90
CA SER A 351 11.03 12.90 1.29
C SER A 351 12.18 12.08 1.89
N VAL A 352 13.40 12.63 1.85
CA VAL A 352 14.59 12.00 2.45
C VAL A 352 14.41 11.82 3.95
N VAL A 353 13.82 12.78 4.64
CA VAL A 353 13.53 12.71 6.08
C VAL A 353 12.56 11.55 6.38
N ALA A 354 11.50 11.39 5.59
CA ALA A 354 10.58 10.26 5.76
C ALA A 354 11.30 8.90 5.58
N ARG A 355 12.21 8.79 4.60
CA ARG A 355 13.03 7.58 4.42
C ARG A 355 13.93 7.29 5.63
N ILE A 356 14.52 8.32 6.23
CA ILE A 356 15.32 8.18 7.47
C ILE A 356 14.43 7.70 8.62
N ILE A 357 13.24 8.28 8.79
CA ILE A 357 12.28 7.84 9.82
C ILE A 357 11.87 6.39 9.62
N TYR A 358 11.60 5.97 8.37
CA TYR A 358 11.29 4.56 8.07
C TYR A 358 12.45 3.63 8.43
N ALA A 359 13.69 4.02 8.14
CA ALA A 359 14.87 3.25 8.52
C ALA A 359 15.02 3.15 10.05
N LEU A 360 14.78 4.25 10.78
CA LEU A 360 14.84 4.27 12.24
C LEU A 360 13.72 3.43 12.88
N LEU A 361 12.49 3.50 12.36
CA LEU A 361 11.38 2.65 12.81
C LEU A 361 11.68 1.18 12.58
N PHE A 362 12.24 0.83 11.41
CA PHE A 362 12.65 -0.52 11.10
C PHE A 362 13.74 -1.02 12.06
N MET A 363 14.77 -0.22 12.32
CA MET A 363 15.80 -0.53 13.32
C MET A 363 15.23 -0.63 14.74
N GLY A 364 14.27 0.23 15.09
CA GLY A 364 13.56 0.18 16.36
C GLY A 364 12.73 -1.10 16.53
N ILE A 365 12.07 -1.56 15.47
CA ILE A 365 11.36 -2.85 15.44
C ILE A 365 12.34 -4.01 15.63
N LEU A 366 13.48 -3.99 14.91
CA LEU A 366 14.53 -5.00 15.09
C LEU A 366 15.10 -5.00 16.51
N TYR A 367 15.30 -3.82 17.10
CA TYR A 367 15.79 -3.69 18.47
C TYR A 367 14.75 -4.14 19.51
N ALA A 368 13.48 -3.79 19.33
CA ALA A 368 12.39 -4.28 20.17
C ALA A 368 12.24 -5.80 20.07
N TRP A 369 12.40 -6.35 18.87
CA TRP A 369 12.42 -7.79 18.63
C TRP A 369 13.60 -8.47 19.32
N TYR A 370 14.80 -7.89 19.24
CA TYR A 370 15.99 -8.33 19.98
C TYR A 370 15.75 -8.32 21.50
N LEU A 371 15.23 -7.24 22.07
CA LEU A 371 14.92 -7.15 23.51
C LEU A 371 13.83 -8.15 23.94
N TRP A 372 12.82 -8.35 23.10
CA TRP A 372 11.79 -9.36 23.35
C TRP A 372 12.38 -10.77 23.36
N GLN A 373 13.28 -11.06 22.43
CA GLN A 373 13.98 -12.35 22.36
C GLN A 373 14.90 -12.57 23.56
N GLU A 374 15.61 -11.53 24.01
CA GLU A 374 16.47 -11.60 25.20
C GLU A 374 15.65 -11.82 26.48
N ARG A 375 14.52 -11.10 26.66
CA ARG A 375 13.59 -11.34 27.77
C ARG A 375 12.99 -12.75 27.75
N LYS A 376 12.63 -13.24 26.57
CA LYS A 376 12.11 -14.60 26.40
C LYS A 376 13.16 -15.64 26.76
N LEU A 377 14.42 -15.42 26.38
CA LEU A 377 15.54 -16.30 26.75
C LEU A 377 15.79 -16.31 28.25
N GLN A 378 15.76 -15.14 28.91
CA GLN A 378 15.89 -15.03 30.36
C GLN A 378 14.75 -15.74 31.10
N GLN A 379 13.51 -15.60 30.62
CA GLN A 379 12.37 -16.35 31.19
C GLN A 379 12.53 -17.86 31.04
N GLN A 380 13.05 -18.32 29.90
CA GLN A 380 13.36 -19.75 29.69
C GLN A 380 14.47 -20.22 30.65
N GLN A 381 15.52 -19.43 30.85
CA GLN A 381 16.58 -19.76 31.82
C GLN A 381 16.04 -19.85 33.26
N GLN A 382 15.22 -18.89 33.68
CA GLN A 382 14.59 -18.92 35.01
C GLN A 382 13.67 -20.14 35.19
N GLN A 383 12.93 -20.52 34.15
CA GLN A 383 12.12 -21.74 34.19
C GLN A 383 12.99 -22.99 34.31
N HIS A 384 14.08 -23.07 33.54
CA HIS A 384 15.02 -24.19 33.63
C HIS A 384 15.70 -24.28 35.01
N GLU A 385 16.08 -23.16 35.61
CA GLU A 385 16.65 -23.12 36.96
C GLU A 385 15.63 -23.53 38.02
N ALA A 386 14.38 -23.04 37.94
CA ALA A 386 13.31 -23.43 38.85
C ALA A 386 12.95 -24.91 38.73
N ASP A 387 12.93 -25.46 37.52
CA ASP A 387 12.72 -26.88 37.27
C ASP A 387 13.87 -27.73 37.83
N GLN A 388 15.12 -27.28 37.68
CA GLN A 388 16.28 -27.96 38.28
C GLN A 388 16.22 -27.94 39.82
N GLN A 389 15.88 -26.81 40.43
CA GLN A 389 15.69 -26.71 41.87
C GLN A 389 14.55 -27.62 42.35
N ARG A 390 13.45 -27.71 41.60
CA ARG A 390 12.33 -28.61 41.91
C ARG A 390 12.75 -30.07 41.86
N ILE A 391 13.52 -30.48 40.85
CA ILE A 391 14.06 -31.85 40.74
C ILE A 391 15.00 -32.15 41.91
N GLN A 392 15.91 -31.22 42.25
CA GLN A 392 16.83 -31.37 43.38
C GLN A 392 16.07 -31.48 44.71
N TYR A 393 15.05 -30.66 44.91
CA TYR A 393 14.20 -30.69 46.09
C TYR A 393 13.45 -32.03 46.23
N ILE A 394 12.90 -32.56 45.13
CA ILE A 394 12.26 -33.88 45.11
C ILE A 394 13.26 -34.97 45.50
N HIS A 395 14.47 -34.97 44.93
CA HIS A 395 15.52 -35.93 45.28
C HIS A 395 16.02 -35.79 46.73
N GLU A 396 16.00 -34.59 47.30
CA GLU A 396 16.31 -34.42 48.73
C GLU A 396 15.21 -35.01 49.62
N LEU A 397 13.94 -34.83 49.26
CA LEU A 397 12.81 -35.44 49.96
C LEU A 397 12.85 -36.97 49.89
N GLU A 398 13.15 -37.54 48.72
CA GLU A 398 13.34 -38.99 48.56
C GLU A 398 14.47 -39.50 49.46
N ARG A 399 15.66 -38.88 49.43
CA ARG A 399 16.78 -39.28 50.29
C ARG A 399 16.47 -39.18 51.78
N LYS A 400 15.74 -38.16 52.21
CA LYS A 400 15.30 -38.02 53.62
C LYS A 400 14.33 -39.12 54.02
N LYS A 401 13.42 -39.50 53.12
CA LYS A 401 12.48 -40.60 53.34
C LYS A 401 13.20 -41.94 53.47
N ASP A 402 14.12 -42.23 52.54
CA ASP A 402 14.91 -43.46 52.56
C ASP A 402 15.78 -43.55 53.83
N ALA A 403 16.38 -42.44 54.26
CA ALA A 403 17.18 -42.40 55.49
C ALA A 403 16.33 -42.66 56.75
N ALA A 404 15.10 -42.13 56.81
CA ALA A 404 14.19 -42.39 57.92
C ALA A 404 13.77 -43.87 57.98
N GLU A 405 13.48 -44.48 56.83
CA GLU A 405 13.13 -45.89 56.73
C GLU A 405 14.28 -46.81 57.18
N ILE A 406 15.54 -46.48 56.83
CA ILE A 406 16.72 -47.22 57.28
C ILE A 406 16.90 -47.14 58.81
N ILE A 407 16.70 -45.97 59.41
CA ILE A 407 16.81 -45.77 60.86
C ILE A 407 15.77 -46.60 61.61
N GLU A 408 14.53 -46.63 61.11
CA GLU A 408 13.45 -47.41 61.72
C GLU A 408 13.77 -48.92 61.71
N LEU A 409 14.27 -49.43 60.59
CA LEU A 409 14.70 -50.83 60.46
C LEU A 409 15.88 -51.17 61.38
N GLN A 410 16.82 -50.25 61.58
CA GLN A 410 17.95 -50.47 62.50
C GLN A 410 17.50 -50.59 63.96
N ASN A 411 16.55 -49.75 64.40
CA ASN A 411 16.04 -49.80 65.77
C ASN A 411 15.30 -51.11 66.05
N GLN A 412 14.45 -51.56 65.11
CA GLN A 412 13.73 -52.84 65.25
C GLN A 412 14.69 -54.03 65.39
N LYS A 413 15.82 -54.02 64.66
CA LYS A 413 16.83 -55.08 64.76
C LYS A 413 17.52 -55.08 66.12
N LEU A 414 17.83 -53.91 66.67
CA LEU A 414 18.58 -53.79 67.92
C LEU A 414 17.76 -54.27 69.14
N GLU A 415 16.46 -53.96 69.18
CA GLU A 415 15.57 -54.40 70.26
C GLU A 415 15.42 -55.93 70.30
N ALA A 416 15.32 -56.57 69.14
CA ALA A 416 15.23 -58.03 69.04
C ALA A 416 16.48 -58.73 69.58
N GLU A 417 17.66 -58.15 69.38
CA GLU A 417 18.95 -58.73 69.81
C GLU A 417 19.13 -58.67 71.34
N ILE A 418 18.69 -57.59 71.99
CA ILE A 418 18.73 -57.44 73.46
C ILE A 418 17.77 -58.44 74.13
N GLY A 419 16.57 -58.62 73.59
CA GLY A 419 15.59 -59.56 74.12
C GLY A 419 16.09 -61.02 74.13
N PHE A 420 16.79 -61.43 73.06
CA PHE A 420 17.32 -62.78 72.92
C PHE A 420 18.36 -63.12 73.99
N LYS A 421 19.33 -62.23 74.25
CA LYS A 421 20.44 -62.50 75.19
C LYS A 421 19.99 -62.62 76.65
N ASN A 422 18.97 -61.88 77.06
CA ASN A 422 18.46 -61.95 78.43
C ASN A 422 17.72 -63.27 78.72
N ALA A 423 17.03 -63.83 77.73
CA ALA A 423 16.32 -65.11 77.87
C ALA A 423 17.31 -66.29 78.06
N GLU A 424 18.46 -66.24 77.39
CA GLU A 424 19.48 -67.29 77.44
C GLU A 424 20.12 -67.44 78.84
N LEU A 425 20.35 -66.32 79.54
CA LEU A 425 20.89 -66.34 80.90
C LEU A 425 19.94 -66.97 81.93
N ALA A 426 18.66 -66.61 81.88
CA ALA A 426 17.67 -67.06 82.86
C ALA A 426 17.49 -68.59 82.79
N ALA A 427 17.54 -69.16 81.59
CA ALA A 427 17.43 -70.60 81.38
C ALA A 427 18.59 -71.38 82.03
N ASN A 428 19.83 -70.90 81.89
CA ASN A 428 21.01 -71.56 82.45
C ASN A 428 21.05 -71.52 83.99
N ALA A 429 20.66 -70.39 84.59
CA ALA A 429 20.56 -70.24 86.04
C ALA A 429 19.56 -71.22 86.68
N MET A 430 18.39 -71.37 86.04
CA MET A 430 17.31 -72.21 86.54
C MET A 430 17.65 -73.71 86.47
N HIS A 431 18.46 -74.10 85.47
CA HIS A 431 18.93 -75.48 85.33
C HIS A 431 19.88 -75.90 86.46
N LEU A 432 20.70 -74.98 86.98
CA LEU A 432 21.61 -75.24 88.09
C LEU A 432 20.88 -75.44 89.42
N VAL A 433 19.88 -74.59 89.71
CA VAL A 433 19.07 -74.69 90.95
C VAL A 433 18.33 -76.03 91.02
N LYS A 434 17.69 -76.45 89.91
CA LYS A 434 16.90 -77.68 89.86
C LYS A 434 17.76 -78.95 90.05
N LYS A 435 19.01 -78.91 89.59
CA LYS A 435 19.98 -80.01 89.75
C LYS A 435 20.44 -80.16 91.21
N ALA A 436 20.67 -79.04 91.91
CA ALA A 436 21.07 -79.05 93.32
C ALA A 436 19.96 -79.60 94.25
N GLU A 437 18.70 -79.25 93.98
CA GLU A 437 17.55 -79.73 94.77
C GLU A 437 17.37 -81.27 94.67
N LEU A 438 17.54 -81.82 93.47
CA LEU A 438 17.44 -83.26 93.20
C LEU A 438 18.48 -84.08 94.00
N LEU A 439 19.73 -83.61 94.03
CA LEU A 439 20.81 -84.26 94.79
C LEU A 439 20.53 -84.23 96.30
N THR A 440 19.95 -83.14 96.78
CA THR A 440 19.60 -82.98 98.20
C THR A 440 18.48 -83.94 98.61
N ASN A 441 17.48 -84.14 97.75
CA ASN A 441 16.38 -85.06 97.98
C ASN A 441 16.86 -86.52 98.02
N ILE A 442 17.70 -86.93 97.05
CA ILE A 442 18.27 -88.29 96.99
C ILE A 442 19.07 -88.61 98.27
N LYS A 443 19.85 -87.64 98.76
CA LYS A 443 20.63 -87.79 100.00
C LYS A 443 19.72 -88.01 101.23
N THR A 444 18.59 -87.30 101.28
CA THR A 444 17.67 -87.35 102.41
C THR A 444 16.94 -88.70 102.47
N GLU A 445 16.52 -89.23 101.33
CA GLU A 445 15.89 -90.56 101.24
C GLU A 445 16.88 -91.69 101.61
N LEU A 446 18.12 -91.63 101.11
CA LEU A 446 19.15 -92.62 101.43
C LEU A 446 19.45 -92.68 102.94
N LEU A 447 19.48 -91.53 103.61
CA LEU A 447 19.70 -91.46 105.06
C LEU A 447 18.56 -92.08 105.88
N GLN A 448 17.32 -92.03 105.37
CA GLN A 448 16.19 -92.70 106.02
C GLN A 448 16.27 -94.21 105.87
N VAL A 449 16.62 -94.71 104.68
CA VAL A 449 16.77 -96.17 104.43
C VAL A 449 17.87 -96.76 105.33
N MET A 450 18.98 -96.04 105.53
CA MET A 450 20.09 -96.49 106.38
C MET A 450 19.70 -96.68 107.85
N LYS A 451 18.69 -95.97 108.37
CA LYS A 451 18.30 -96.07 109.79
C LYS A 451 17.50 -97.34 110.13
N GLY A 452 17.07 -98.11 109.13
CA GLY A 452 16.21 -99.29 109.33
C GLY A 452 16.86 -100.65 109.00
N VAL A 453 18.17 -100.71 108.75
CA VAL A 453 18.85 -101.93 108.24
C VAL A 453 19.91 -102.42 109.24
N ASP A 454 19.72 -103.63 109.78
CA ASP A 454 20.64 -104.25 110.78
C ASP A 454 21.82 -105.02 110.17
N ASN A 455 21.93 -105.10 108.83
CA ASN A 455 23.06 -105.75 108.16
C ASN A 455 24.20 -104.77 107.90
N GLU A 456 25.28 -104.92 108.67
CA GLU A 456 26.44 -104.01 108.69
C GLU A 456 27.15 -103.90 107.32
N LYS A 457 27.16 -104.97 106.51
CA LYS A 457 27.70 -104.93 105.14
C LYS A 457 26.88 -104.04 104.21
N THR A 458 25.56 -103.98 104.41
CA THR A 458 24.66 -103.17 103.59
C THR A 458 24.74 -101.70 103.96
N VAL A 459 24.89 -101.39 105.25
CA VAL A 459 25.11 -100.02 105.75
C VAL A 459 26.43 -99.44 105.20
N GLU A 460 27.48 -100.26 105.14
CA GLU A 460 28.77 -99.82 104.61
C GLU A 460 28.74 -99.59 103.09
N ALA A 461 28.00 -100.42 102.33
CA ALA A 461 27.75 -100.20 100.90
C ALA A 461 26.95 -98.91 100.64
N LEU A 462 25.92 -98.64 101.46
CA LEU A 462 25.12 -97.40 101.41
C LEU A 462 25.95 -96.16 101.77
N ARG A 463 26.86 -96.24 102.76
CA ARG A 463 27.83 -95.16 103.04
C ARG A 463 28.73 -94.86 101.85
N LYS A 464 29.20 -95.90 101.15
CA LYS A 464 30.04 -95.75 99.96
C LYS A 464 29.29 -95.07 98.81
N LEU A 465 28.02 -95.41 98.61
CA LEU A 465 27.15 -94.73 97.64
C LEU A 465 26.88 -93.26 98.01
N MET A 466 26.61 -92.95 99.29
CA MET A 466 26.49 -91.55 99.72
C MET A 466 27.78 -90.78 99.51
N LYS A 467 28.95 -91.39 99.74
CA LYS A 467 30.24 -90.73 99.51
C LYS A 467 30.45 -90.40 98.03
N ASN A 468 30.13 -91.32 97.12
CA ASN A 468 30.24 -91.04 95.68
C ASN A 468 29.23 -89.99 95.17
N VAL A 469 28.10 -89.79 95.86
CA VAL A 469 27.14 -88.69 95.57
C VAL A 469 27.57 -87.37 96.25
N SER A 470 28.48 -87.42 97.23
CA SER A 470 28.95 -86.26 98.01
C SER A 470 30.36 -85.78 97.63
N ASP A 471 31.14 -86.59 96.91
CA ASP A 471 32.48 -86.22 96.43
C ASP A 471 32.32 -85.28 95.23
N ASP A 472 32.16 -84.01 95.58
CA ASP A 472 31.80 -82.89 94.75
C ASP A 472 33.04 -82.26 94.07
N GLU A 473 33.65 -83.01 93.16
CA GLU A 473 34.69 -82.48 92.27
C GLU A 473 34.10 -81.68 91.08
N HIS A 474 32.78 -81.53 90.98
CA HIS A 474 32.11 -80.89 89.84
C HIS A 474 31.60 -79.46 90.09
N ILE A 475 31.32 -79.03 91.33
CA ILE A 475 30.78 -77.68 91.60
C ILE A 475 31.79 -76.54 91.29
N ASP A 476 33.11 -76.76 91.42
CA ASP A 476 34.09 -75.68 91.16
C ASP A 476 34.31 -75.41 89.66
N LYS A 477 34.21 -76.41 88.77
CA LYS A 477 34.28 -76.22 87.31
C LYS A 477 33.01 -75.59 86.74
N GLU A 478 31.83 -75.96 87.26
CA GLU A 478 30.57 -75.36 86.85
C GLU A 478 30.52 -73.86 87.23
N TRP A 479 31.20 -73.46 88.30
CA TRP A 479 31.32 -72.06 88.70
C TRP A 479 32.17 -71.19 87.76
N GLU A 480 33.32 -71.68 87.27
CA GLU A 480 34.13 -70.91 86.31
C GLU A 480 33.36 -70.64 85.01
N SER A 481 32.60 -71.62 84.54
CA SER A 481 31.73 -71.48 83.36
C SER A 481 30.61 -70.46 83.59
N PHE A 482 29.95 -70.53 84.75
CA PHE A 482 28.94 -69.55 85.16
C PHE A 482 29.52 -68.13 85.26
N THR A 483 30.67 -67.95 85.91
CA THR A 483 31.31 -66.63 86.13
C THR A 483 31.64 -65.96 84.78
N LYS A 484 32.16 -66.71 83.82
CA LYS A 484 32.50 -66.18 82.49
C LYS A 484 31.26 -65.67 81.73
N HIS A 485 30.14 -66.39 81.78
CA HIS A 485 28.90 -65.95 81.14
C HIS A 485 28.22 -64.82 81.90
N PHE A 486 28.22 -64.88 83.23
CA PHE A 486 27.66 -63.85 84.09
C PHE A 486 28.33 -62.49 83.84
N ASP A 487 29.67 -62.48 83.78
CA ASP A 487 30.45 -61.27 83.52
C ASP A 487 30.22 -60.70 82.11
N GLN A 488 30.01 -61.54 81.10
CA GLN A 488 29.74 -61.07 79.74
C GLN A 488 28.43 -60.27 79.62
N VAL A 489 27.43 -60.59 80.42
CA VAL A 489 26.13 -59.92 80.36
C VAL A 489 25.99 -58.82 81.41
N HIS A 490 26.64 -58.98 82.57
CA HIS A 490 26.65 -57.99 83.63
C HIS A 490 27.96 -57.21 83.69
N SER A 491 28.43 -56.72 82.53
CA SER A 491 29.50 -55.72 82.42
C SER A 491 30.77 -56.03 83.22
N ASN A 492 31.22 -57.28 83.20
CA ASN A 492 32.36 -57.79 83.96
C ASN A 492 32.25 -57.59 85.48
N PHE A 493 31.04 -57.74 86.02
CA PHE A 493 30.72 -57.57 87.44
C PHE A 493 31.74 -58.17 88.42
N SER A 494 32.20 -59.41 88.19
CA SER A 494 33.11 -60.11 89.10
C SER A 494 34.49 -59.45 89.10
N VAL A 495 34.94 -58.95 87.95
CA VAL A 495 36.18 -58.17 87.82
C VAL A 495 36.05 -56.85 88.56
N VAL A 496 35.00 -56.07 88.30
CA VAL A 496 34.75 -54.76 88.94
C VAL A 496 34.60 -54.91 90.46
N LEU A 497 33.92 -55.95 90.94
CA LEU A 497 33.71 -56.20 92.36
C LEU A 497 35.01 -56.60 93.06
N LYS A 498 35.86 -57.40 92.40
CA LYS A 498 37.17 -57.82 92.93
C LYS A 498 38.19 -56.69 92.93
N GLU A 499 38.10 -55.75 91.99
CA GLU A 499 38.88 -54.51 92.02
C GLU A 499 38.47 -53.62 93.20
N LYS A 500 37.17 -53.45 93.45
CA LYS A 500 36.67 -52.65 94.59
C LYS A 500 36.95 -53.32 95.95
N HIS A 501 36.88 -54.65 96.03
CA HIS A 501 37.04 -55.41 97.27
C HIS A 501 38.02 -56.59 97.10
N PRO A 502 39.35 -56.34 97.11
CA PRO A 502 40.36 -57.35 96.79
C PRO A 502 40.46 -58.50 97.79
N THR A 503 39.90 -58.34 99.00
CA THR A 503 39.97 -59.31 100.10
C THR A 503 38.87 -60.37 100.07
N LEU A 504 37.97 -60.30 99.09
CA LEU A 504 36.92 -61.29 98.89
C LEU A 504 37.49 -62.61 98.38
N THR A 505 37.09 -63.70 99.04
CA THR A 505 37.42 -65.06 98.62
C THR A 505 36.52 -65.51 97.47
N SER A 506 36.93 -66.55 96.73
CA SER A 506 36.14 -67.09 95.62
C SER A 506 34.72 -67.50 96.04
N ASN A 507 34.54 -68.04 97.26
CA ASN A 507 33.21 -68.40 97.78
C ASN A 507 32.36 -67.18 98.16
N GLU A 508 32.98 -66.06 98.51
CA GLU A 508 32.28 -64.81 98.76
C GLU A 508 31.86 -64.13 97.44
N LEU A 509 32.68 -64.23 96.38
CA LEU A 509 32.29 -63.81 95.03
C LEU A 509 31.13 -64.65 94.48
N LYS A 510 31.14 -65.96 94.75
CA LYS A 510 29.99 -66.85 94.50
C LYS A 510 28.71 -66.33 95.14
N LEU A 511 28.79 -66.05 96.43
CA LEU A 511 27.67 -65.49 97.18
C LEU A 511 27.20 -64.15 96.59
N CYS A 512 28.10 -63.26 96.16
CA CYS A 512 27.73 -61.99 95.53
C CYS A 512 26.99 -62.15 94.20
N ALA A 513 27.42 -63.05 93.31
CA ALA A 513 26.72 -63.22 92.03
C ALA A 513 25.30 -63.79 92.25
N TYR A 514 25.16 -64.77 93.15
CA TYR A 514 23.84 -65.29 93.51
C TYR A 514 22.94 -64.22 94.14
N LEU A 515 23.51 -63.37 94.99
CA LEU A 515 22.78 -62.24 95.54
C LEU A 515 22.36 -61.25 94.46
N ARG A 516 23.23 -60.92 93.49
CA ARG A 516 22.90 -60.03 92.35
C ARG A 516 21.85 -60.61 91.41
N MET A 517 21.72 -61.92 91.35
CA MET A 517 20.61 -62.58 90.65
C MET A 517 19.31 -62.59 91.47
N ASN A 518 19.31 -61.95 92.64
CA ASN A 518 18.20 -61.87 93.57
C ASN A 518 17.74 -63.25 94.09
N LEU A 519 18.67 -64.21 94.23
CA LEU A 519 18.36 -65.52 94.80
C LEU A 519 18.11 -65.42 96.31
N SER A 520 17.15 -66.22 96.80
CA SER A 520 16.79 -66.28 98.22
C SER A 520 17.84 -67.00 99.06
N THR A 521 17.88 -66.72 100.36
CA THR A 521 18.81 -67.38 101.30
C THR A 521 18.67 -68.91 101.30
N LYS A 522 17.47 -69.44 101.04
CA LYS A 522 17.22 -70.88 100.95
C LYS A 522 17.84 -71.48 99.68
N GLU A 523 17.67 -70.83 98.53
CA GLU A 523 18.24 -71.28 97.24
C GLU A 523 19.76 -71.20 97.28
N ILE A 524 20.31 -70.12 97.83
CA ILE A 524 21.76 -69.97 98.01
C ILE A 524 22.32 -71.07 98.92
N ALA A 525 21.59 -71.47 99.97
CA ALA A 525 22.01 -72.52 100.89
C ALA A 525 22.12 -73.87 100.18
N GLN A 526 21.15 -74.17 99.32
CA GLN A 526 21.16 -75.36 98.47
C GLN A 526 22.33 -75.32 97.48
N LEU A 527 22.52 -74.20 96.77
CA LEU A 527 23.58 -74.04 95.77
C LEU A 527 24.99 -74.11 96.37
N LEU A 528 25.18 -73.60 97.59
CA LEU A 528 26.46 -73.65 98.30
C LEU A 528 26.62 -74.92 99.15
N ASN A 529 25.62 -75.81 99.17
CA ASN A 529 25.60 -77.03 99.98
C ASN A 529 25.95 -76.78 101.46
N ILE A 530 25.39 -75.71 102.03
CA ILE A 530 25.56 -75.34 103.44
C ILE A 530 24.18 -75.09 104.07
N SER A 531 24.11 -75.07 105.40
CA SER A 531 22.85 -74.76 106.08
C SER A 531 22.41 -73.31 105.79
N VAL A 532 21.09 -73.05 105.83
CA VAL A 532 20.53 -71.69 105.72
C VAL A 532 21.19 -70.74 106.74
N ARG A 533 21.40 -71.23 107.97
CA ARG A 533 22.17 -70.54 109.03
C ARG A 533 23.61 -70.22 108.58
N GLY A 534 24.25 -71.14 107.86
CA GLY A 534 25.58 -70.96 107.27
C GLY A 534 25.61 -69.85 106.22
N VAL A 535 24.57 -69.73 105.38
CA VAL A 535 24.44 -68.62 104.42
C VAL A 535 24.23 -67.30 105.15
N GLU A 536 23.38 -67.25 106.18
CA GLU A 536 23.16 -66.03 106.98
C GLU A 536 24.47 -65.53 107.61
N ILE A 537 25.25 -66.45 108.19
CA ILE A 537 26.57 -66.13 108.74
C ILE A 537 27.52 -65.65 107.63
N SER A 538 27.50 -66.30 106.46
CA SER A 538 28.34 -65.91 105.32
C SER A 538 27.96 -64.54 104.79
N ARG A 539 26.67 -64.20 104.70
CA ARG A 539 26.18 -62.86 104.35
C ARG A 539 26.59 -61.80 105.38
N TYR A 540 26.55 -62.14 106.66
CA TYR A 540 27.02 -61.24 107.72
C TYR A 540 28.53 -60.97 107.61
N ARG A 541 29.34 -62.02 107.36
CA ARG A 541 30.80 -61.89 107.14
C ARG A 541 31.10 -61.09 105.88
N LEU A 542 30.39 -61.39 104.79
CA LEU A 542 30.49 -60.67 103.52
C LEU A 542 30.18 -59.19 103.72
N ARG A 543 29.09 -58.87 104.42
CA ARG A 543 28.72 -57.49 104.77
C ARG A 543 29.84 -56.75 105.52
N LYS A 544 30.47 -57.41 106.50
CA LYS A 544 31.63 -56.84 107.21
C LYS A 544 32.83 -56.59 106.29
N LYS A 545 33.13 -57.53 105.38
CA LYS A 545 34.23 -57.36 104.42
C LYS A 545 33.97 -56.26 103.39
N LEU A 546 32.73 -56.12 102.94
CA LEU A 546 32.29 -55.02 102.08
C LEU A 546 32.14 -53.68 102.83
N GLN A 547 32.34 -53.68 104.16
CA GLN A 547 32.21 -52.50 105.04
C GLN A 547 30.83 -51.83 104.97
N LEU A 548 29.77 -52.63 104.79
CA LEU A 548 28.40 -52.12 104.68
C LEU A 548 27.69 -52.09 106.05
N SER A 549 26.94 -51.02 106.32
CA SER A 549 26.06 -50.95 107.50
C SER A 549 24.95 -52.00 107.42
N THR A 550 24.30 -52.34 108.54
CA THR A 550 23.21 -53.34 108.57
C THR A 550 21.98 -52.95 107.76
N GLU A 551 21.80 -51.66 107.43
CA GLU A 551 20.61 -51.15 106.74
C GLU A 551 20.70 -51.21 105.21
N VAL A 552 21.90 -51.32 104.63
CA VAL A 552 22.05 -51.38 103.16
C VAL A 552 21.69 -52.77 102.64
N SER A 553 20.82 -52.89 101.65
CA SER A 553 20.56 -54.18 100.99
C SER A 553 21.80 -54.66 100.24
N LEU A 554 22.21 -55.91 100.47
CA LEU A 554 23.30 -56.51 99.70
C LEU A 554 22.93 -56.62 98.21
N PHE A 555 21.66 -56.82 97.86
CA PHE A 555 21.22 -56.88 96.46
C PHE A 555 21.37 -55.53 95.76
N ASP A 556 20.81 -54.46 96.33
CA ASP A 556 20.83 -53.14 95.69
C ASP A 556 22.26 -52.60 95.53
N TYR A 557 23.10 -52.81 96.55
CA TYR A 557 24.52 -52.49 96.45
C TYR A 557 25.19 -53.24 95.31
N LEU A 558 24.98 -54.56 95.24
CA LEU A 558 25.59 -55.39 94.21
C LEU A 558 25.01 -55.12 92.83
N SER A 559 23.75 -54.72 92.68
CA SER A 559 23.15 -54.34 91.39
C SER A 559 23.69 -53.02 90.83
N GLY A 560 24.18 -52.13 91.71
CA GLY A 560 24.81 -50.85 91.34
C GLY A 560 26.32 -50.91 91.11
N VAL A 561 26.97 -52.06 91.33
CA VAL A 561 28.37 -52.32 90.96
C VAL A 561 28.46 -52.71 89.49
#